data_AF-A0A7X4E189-F1
#
_entry.id   AF-A0A7X4E189-F1
#
_cell.length_a   1.000
_cell.length_b   1.000
_cell.length_c   1.000
_cell.angle_alpha   90.00
_cell.angle_beta   90.00
_cell.angle_gamma   90.00
#
_symmetry.space_group_name_H-M   'P 1'
#
loop_
_entity.id
_entity.type
_entity.pdbx_description
1 polymer ?
#
loop_
_entity_poly.entity_id
_entity_poly.type
_entity_poly.pdbx_seq_one_letter_code
_entity_poly.pdbx_strand_id
1 'polypeptide(L)'
;MVPLLAKVVGGGDLTGREAAAAFGHIVSGEASQIQTGALLAALQTKGLAPSEVAGGVEALREAMVPVRAPGRDDLVDTCGTGGGGVSTFNISTAAALVVAAGGVRVAKHGNRSFTSKCGSADVLEALGVVVQLTPEAMAAVLAEAGIVFMFAPLLHPAMRHVVPVRRELGVTTIMNLLGPLTNPAGARRQVVGVADPACLEL
;
A
#
# COMPACT_ATOMS: atom_id res chain seq x y z
N MET A 1 0.81 21.19 8.03
CA MET A 1 1.95 20.33 8.44
C MET A 1 2.49 20.65 9.84
N VAL A 2 3.11 21.82 10.10
CA VAL A 2 3.85 22.08 11.37
C VAL A 2 3.06 21.78 12.66
N PRO A 3 1.80 22.22 12.84
CA PRO A 3 1.05 21.90 14.06
C PRO A 3 0.79 20.40 14.26
N LEU A 4 0.59 19.67 13.15
CA LEU A 4 0.36 18.22 13.15
C LEU A 4 1.63 17.49 13.57
N LEU A 5 2.78 17.89 13.02
CA LEU A 5 4.08 17.35 13.41
C LEU A 5 4.38 17.63 14.89
N ALA A 6 4.13 18.86 15.36
CA ALA A 6 4.36 19.22 16.77
C ALA A 6 3.53 18.34 17.73
N LYS A 7 2.27 18.05 17.36
CA LYS A 7 1.39 17.16 18.14
C LYS A 7 1.95 15.75 18.24
N VAL A 8 2.38 15.15 17.12
CA VAL A 8 2.96 13.80 17.11
C VAL A 8 4.28 13.74 17.87
N VAL A 9 5.16 14.74 17.68
CA VAL A 9 6.44 14.84 18.42
C VAL A 9 6.20 14.97 19.93
N GLY A 10 5.11 15.63 20.34
CA GLY A 10 4.67 15.69 21.74
C GLY A 10 4.02 14.40 22.27
N GLY A 11 3.96 13.33 21.48
CA GLY A 11 3.35 12.04 21.85
C GLY A 11 1.82 12.00 21.69
N GLY A 12 1.21 13.00 21.07
CA GLY A 12 -0.24 13.04 20.85
C GLY A 12 -0.66 12.31 19.56
N ASP A 13 -1.78 11.58 19.64
CA ASP A 13 -2.37 10.91 18.48
C ASP A 13 -3.09 11.89 17.55
N LEU A 14 -2.95 11.69 16.24
CA LEU A 14 -3.77 12.40 15.26
C LEU A 14 -5.14 11.75 15.15
N THR A 15 -6.18 12.58 15.10
CA THR A 15 -7.50 12.16 14.61
C THR A 15 -7.40 11.77 13.13
N GLY A 16 -8.39 11.03 12.61
CA GLY A 16 -8.39 10.62 11.20
C GLY A 16 -8.27 11.81 10.23
N ARG A 17 -8.96 12.91 10.51
CA ARG A 17 -8.89 14.15 9.71
C ARG A 17 -7.51 14.80 9.77
N GLU A 18 -6.90 14.86 10.95
CA GLU A 18 -5.55 15.41 11.12
C GLU A 18 -4.50 14.55 10.41
N ALA A 19 -4.63 13.22 10.49
CA ALA A 19 -3.77 12.30 9.77
C ALA A 19 -3.94 12.43 8.25
N ALA A 20 -5.18 12.46 7.75
CA ALA A 20 -5.46 12.69 6.33
C ALA A 20 -4.85 14.02 5.85
N ALA A 21 -4.95 15.10 6.63
CA ALA A 21 -4.31 16.37 6.31
C ALA A 21 -2.76 16.28 6.31
N ALA A 22 -2.17 15.58 7.29
CA ALA A 22 -0.73 15.40 7.37
C ALA A 22 -0.17 14.61 6.17
N PHE A 23 -0.78 13.46 5.86
CA PHE A 23 -0.43 12.67 4.69
C PHE A 23 -0.78 13.37 3.38
N GLY A 24 -1.85 14.17 3.36
CA GLY A 24 -2.24 15.05 2.25
C GLY A 24 -1.11 15.97 1.80
N HIS A 25 -0.50 16.70 2.75
CA HIS A 25 0.66 17.54 2.47
C HIS A 25 1.87 16.74 1.94
N ILE A 26 2.03 15.49 2.37
CA ILE A 26 3.12 14.62 1.90
C ILE A 26 2.87 14.18 0.46
N VAL A 27 1.66 13.70 0.16
CA VAL A 27 1.32 13.20 -1.19
C VAL A 27 1.16 14.32 -2.22
N SER A 28 0.84 15.55 -1.80
CA SER A 28 0.84 16.74 -2.68
C SER A 28 2.23 17.34 -2.91
N GLY A 29 3.24 16.95 -2.11
CA GLY A 29 4.60 17.50 -2.18
C GLY A 29 4.77 18.85 -1.48
N GLU A 30 3.79 19.31 -0.70
CA GLU A 30 3.88 20.51 0.13
C GLU A 30 4.75 20.33 1.37
N ALA A 31 4.85 19.10 1.89
CA ALA A 31 5.73 18.77 2.99
C ALA A 31 7.19 18.62 2.50
N SER A 32 8.13 19.22 3.23
CA SER A 32 9.55 18.97 2.95
C SER A 32 9.96 17.54 3.29
N GLN A 33 11.09 17.09 2.73
CA GLN A 33 11.65 15.78 3.09
C GLN A 33 11.97 15.68 4.59
N ILE A 34 12.43 16.77 5.21
CA ILE A 34 12.68 16.85 6.66
C ILE A 34 11.39 16.68 7.45
N GLN A 35 10.32 17.39 7.08
CA GLN A 35 9.02 17.27 7.74
C GLN A 35 8.42 15.86 7.58
N THR A 36 8.58 15.28 6.39
CA THR A 36 8.11 13.92 6.09
C THR A 36 8.87 12.91 6.93
N GLY A 37 10.21 12.96 6.94
CA GLY A 37 11.03 12.06 7.73
C GLY A 37 10.75 12.18 9.23
N ALA A 38 10.64 13.41 9.73
CA ALA A 38 10.30 13.68 11.13
C ALA A 38 8.93 13.12 11.51
N LEU A 39 7.90 13.30 10.67
CA LEU A 39 6.58 12.75 10.94
C LEU A 39 6.60 11.21 10.98
N LEU A 40 7.21 10.58 9.98
CA LEU A 40 7.26 9.12 9.88
C LEU A 40 8.01 8.49 11.07
N ALA A 41 9.15 9.08 11.47
CA ALA A 41 9.93 8.62 12.61
C ALA A 41 9.20 8.86 13.95
N ALA A 42 8.53 10.01 14.09
CA ALA A 42 7.78 10.34 15.30
C ALA A 42 6.55 9.44 15.47
N LEU A 43 5.79 9.16 14.41
CA LEU A 43 4.68 8.20 14.43
C LEU A 43 5.17 6.81 14.85
N GLN A 44 6.26 6.33 14.24
CA GLN A 44 6.81 5.01 14.53
C GLN A 44 7.26 4.87 15.99
N THR A 45 7.94 5.89 16.53
CA THR A 45 8.44 5.89 17.92
C THR A 45 7.32 6.08 18.94
N LYS A 46 6.31 6.90 18.62
CA LYS A 46 5.11 7.12 19.45
C LYS A 46 4.29 5.83 19.63
N GLY A 47 4.29 4.99 18.60
CA GLY A 47 3.30 3.94 18.41
C GLY A 47 2.14 4.47 17.56
N LEU A 48 1.68 3.65 16.63
CA LEU A 48 0.66 4.05 15.66
C LEU A 48 -0.74 3.94 16.29
N ALA A 49 -1.58 4.93 16.02
CA ALA A 49 -3.00 4.87 16.34
C ALA A 49 -3.83 4.41 15.12
N PRO A 50 -4.96 3.68 15.31
CA PRO A 50 -5.83 3.28 14.19
C PRO A 50 -6.32 4.47 13.35
N SER A 51 -6.57 5.62 14.00
CA SER A 51 -6.97 6.86 13.31
C SER A 51 -5.89 7.39 12.36
N GLU A 52 -4.62 7.21 12.70
CA GLU A 52 -3.48 7.64 11.88
C GLU A 52 -3.34 6.77 10.63
N VAL A 53 -3.52 5.46 10.79
CA VAL A 53 -3.55 4.51 9.68
C VAL A 53 -4.73 4.83 8.76
N ALA A 54 -5.94 4.99 9.32
CA ALA A 54 -7.14 5.29 8.54
C ALA A 54 -7.00 6.59 7.73
N GLY A 55 -6.51 7.67 8.36
CA GLY A 55 -6.29 8.94 7.67
C GLY A 55 -5.17 8.88 6.62
N GLY A 56 -4.11 8.11 6.88
CA GLY A 56 -3.07 7.84 5.88
C GLY A 56 -3.62 7.09 4.65
N VAL A 57 -4.45 6.06 4.88
CA VAL A 57 -5.11 5.32 3.81
C VAL A 57 -6.04 6.21 3.00
N GLU A 58 -6.81 7.08 3.66
CA GLU A 58 -7.68 8.06 3.01
C GLU A 58 -6.90 8.97 2.06
N ALA A 59 -5.85 9.64 2.57
CA ALA A 59 -5.01 10.53 1.76
C ALA A 59 -4.34 9.81 0.56
N LEU A 60 -3.87 8.58 0.76
CA LEU A 60 -3.27 7.80 -0.33
C LEU A 60 -4.31 7.37 -1.37
N ARG A 61 -5.53 7.03 -0.96
CA ARG A 61 -6.63 6.68 -1.87
C ARG A 61 -7.13 7.89 -2.67
N GLU A 62 -7.10 9.08 -2.09
CA GLU A 62 -7.44 10.31 -2.82
C GLU A 62 -6.38 10.65 -3.89
N ALA A 63 -5.11 10.34 -3.63
CA ALA A 63 -4.00 10.64 -4.53
C ALA A 63 -3.66 9.51 -5.54
N MET A 64 -4.30 8.35 -5.44
CA MET A 64 -4.02 7.20 -6.32
C MET A 64 -4.77 7.29 -7.65
N VAL A 65 -4.26 6.60 -8.66
CA VAL A 65 -4.96 6.40 -9.93
C VAL A 65 -5.91 5.20 -9.79
N PRO A 66 -7.24 5.38 -9.86
CA PRO A 66 -8.18 4.30 -9.62
C PRO A 66 -8.29 3.36 -10.84
N VAL A 67 -8.44 2.06 -10.57
CA VAL A 67 -8.80 1.04 -11.57
C VAL A 67 -10.29 0.76 -11.45
N ARG A 68 -11.09 1.34 -12.35
CA ARG A 68 -12.56 1.25 -12.28
C ARG A 68 -13.06 -0.02 -12.93
N ALA A 69 -13.42 -1.03 -12.14
CA ALA A 69 -14.04 -2.26 -12.59
C ALA A 69 -15.40 -2.49 -11.89
N PRO A 70 -16.38 -3.14 -12.56
CA PRO A 70 -17.65 -3.48 -11.94
C PRO A 70 -17.48 -4.55 -10.86
N GLY A 71 -18.41 -4.58 -9.89
CA GLY A 71 -18.47 -5.61 -8.85
C GLY A 71 -17.33 -5.55 -7.82
N ARG A 72 -16.97 -4.33 -7.36
CA ARG A 72 -15.91 -4.13 -6.35
C ARG A 72 -16.11 -4.92 -5.05
N ASP A 73 -17.36 -5.22 -4.70
CA ASP A 73 -17.73 -5.89 -3.45
C ASP A 73 -17.39 -7.40 -3.47
N ASP A 74 -17.14 -7.95 -4.67
CA ASP A 74 -16.72 -9.34 -4.90
C ASP A 74 -15.21 -9.48 -5.11
N LEU A 75 -14.47 -8.37 -5.14
CA LEU A 75 -13.03 -8.38 -5.36
C LEU A 75 -12.27 -8.76 -4.10
N VAL A 76 -11.31 -9.68 -4.28
CA VAL A 76 -10.34 -10.09 -3.26
C VAL A 76 -8.95 -9.56 -3.60
N ASP A 77 -8.23 -9.11 -2.57
CA ASP A 77 -6.79 -8.83 -2.63
C ASP A 77 -6.04 -9.69 -1.61
N THR A 78 -4.81 -10.06 -1.94
CA THR A 78 -3.92 -10.88 -1.10
C THR A 78 -2.61 -10.16 -0.77
N CYS A 79 -2.54 -8.85 -0.98
CA CYS A 79 -1.35 -8.05 -0.69
C CYS A 79 -0.94 -8.13 0.78
N GLY A 80 0.37 -8.12 1.04
CA GLY A 80 0.92 -8.07 2.40
C GLY A 80 1.90 -6.91 2.53
N THR A 81 2.24 -6.55 3.77
CA THR A 81 3.11 -5.39 4.08
C THR A 81 4.55 -5.59 3.57
N GLY A 82 4.95 -6.84 3.34
CA GLY A 82 6.34 -7.21 3.10
C GLY A 82 7.21 -7.00 4.34
N GLY A 83 8.52 -7.17 4.20
CA GLY A 83 9.48 -6.87 5.27
C GLY A 83 9.60 -7.91 6.39
N GLY A 84 8.99 -9.09 6.25
CA GLY A 84 9.21 -10.20 7.19
C GLY A 84 10.65 -10.72 7.10
N GLY A 85 11.25 -11.05 8.24
CA GLY A 85 12.63 -11.61 8.31
C GLY A 85 12.77 -13.03 7.75
N VAL A 86 11.65 -13.67 7.37
CA VAL A 86 11.64 -15.01 6.78
C VAL A 86 11.55 -14.88 5.27
N SER A 87 12.55 -15.42 4.58
CA SER A 87 12.51 -15.57 3.12
C SER A 87 11.57 -16.71 2.76
N THR A 88 10.47 -16.39 2.08
CA THR A 88 9.53 -17.36 1.52
C THR A 88 9.47 -17.21 0.00
N PHE A 89 8.82 -18.16 -0.66
CA PHE A 89 8.34 -17.91 -2.03
C PHE A 89 7.19 -16.88 -2.01
N ASN A 90 6.72 -16.45 -3.18
CA ASN A 90 5.64 -15.46 -3.33
C ASN A 90 4.26 -16.07 -3.02
N ILE A 91 4.02 -16.41 -1.75
CA ILE A 91 2.81 -17.08 -1.24
C ILE A 91 1.54 -16.33 -1.67
N SER A 92 1.52 -15.00 -1.52
CA SER A 92 0.33 -14.22 -1.89
C SER A 92 0.03 -14.21 -3.39
N THR A 93 1.06 -14.32 -4.24
CA THR A 93 0.88 -14.45 -5.69
C THR A 93 0.34 -15.82 -6.04
N ALA A 94 0.89 -16.89 -5.45
CA ALA A 94 0.37 -18.24 -5.63
C ALA A 94 -1.09 -18.35 -5.16
N ALA A 95 -1.41 -17.80 -3.97
CA ALA A 95 -2.77 -17.78 -3.44
C ALA A 95 -3.75 -17.04 -4.37
N ALA A 96 -3.35 -15.88 -4.90
CA ALA A 96 -4.15 -15.14 -5.87
C ALA A 96 -4.50 -15.96 -7.12
N LEU A 97 -3.54 -16.69 -7.67
CA LEU A 97 -3.76 -17.57 -8.82
C LEU A 97 -4.71 -18.73 -8.49
N VAL A 98 -4.52 -19.37 -7.33
CA VAL A 98 -5.36 -20.51 -6.90
C VAL A 98 -6.81 -20.09 -6.68
N VAL A 99 -7.06 -18.98 -5.96
CA VAL A 99 -8.45 -18.55 -5.72
C VAL A 99 -9.12 -18.04 -7.00
N ALA A 100 -8.36 -17.41 -7.91
CA ALA A 100 -8.87 -17.03 -9.24
C ALA A 100 -9.28 -18.25 -10.07
N ALA A 101 -8.49 -19.33 -10.04
CA ALA A 101 -8.85 -20.60 -10.68
C ALA A 101 -10.13 -21.22 -10.07
N GLY A 102 -10.44 -20.92 -8.81
CA GLY A 102 -11.69 -21.26 -8.14
C GLY A 102 -12.87 -20.34 -8.47
N GLY A 103 -12.72 -19.37 -9.38
CA GLY A 103 -13.77 -18.44 -9.80
C GLY A 103 -13.88 -17.16 -8.96
N VAL A 104 -13.00 -16.95 -7.98
CA VAL A 104 -12.97 -15.71 -7.19
C VAL A 104 -12.35 -14.59 -8.03
N ARG A 105 -12.95 -13.40 -8.00
CA ARG A 105 -12.40 -12.24 -8.71
C ARG A 105 -11.28 -11.60 -7.88
N VAL A 106 -10.09 -11.47 -8.47
CA VAL A 106 -8.87 -11.04 -7.76
C VAL A 106 -8.30 -9.76 -8.35
N ALA A 107 -8.26 -8.72 -7.53
CA ALA A 107 -7.57 -7.47 -7.85
C ALA A 107 -6.30 -7.39 -6.98
N LYS A 108 -5.25 -8.09 -7.41
CA LYS A 108 -4.03 -8.22 -6.60
C LYS A 108 -3.20 -6.94 -6.68
N HIS A 109 -3.06 -6.24 -5.56
CA HIS A 109 -2.11 -5.14 -5.46
C HIS A 109 -0.71 -5.67 -5.14
N GLY A 110 0.32 -5.11 -5.77
CA GLY A 110 1.68 -5.53 -5.46
C GLY A 110 2.76 -4.66 -6.08
N ASN A 111 4.00 -5.02 -5.75
CA ASN A 111 5.18 -4.26 -6.14
C ASN A 111 6.34 -5.21 -6.45
N ARG A 112 7.47 -4.63 -6.88
CA ARG A 112 8.77 -5.28 -6.85
C ARG A 112 9.26 -5.36 -5.41
N SER A 113 10.17 -6.30 -5.16
CA SER A 113 10.77 -6.43 -3.84
C SER A 113 11.63 -5.22 -3.48
N PHE A 114 11.56 -4.80 -2.21
CA PHE A 114 12.52 -3.88 -1.58
C PHE A 114 13.51 -4.60 -0.64
N THR A 115 13.17 -5.79 -0.13
CA THR A 115 13.92 -6.47 0.94
C THR A 115 14.18 -7.96 0.69
N SER A 116 13.40 -8.62 -0.17
CA SER A 116 13.56 -10.02 -0.57
C SER A 116 14.24 -10.17 -1.94
N LYS A 117 14.57 -11.41 -2.32
CA LYS A 117 15.17 -11.73 -3.63
C LYS A 117 14.27 -11.41 -4.83
N CYS A 118 12.95 -11.54 -4.68
CA CYS A 118 11.97 -11.25 -5.73
C CYS A 118 10.58 -10.94 -5.13
N GLY A 119 9.89 -9.95 -5.68
CA GLY A 119 8.54 -9.57 -5.32
C GLY A 119 7.50 -10.16 -6.27
N SER A 120 6.24 -9.80 -6.06
CA SER A 120 5.13 -10.32 -6.85
C SER A 120 5.22 -9.93 -8.33
N ALA A 121 5.66 -8.71 -8.62
CA ALA A 121 5.85 -8.24 -9.99
C ALA A 121 6.93 -9.05 -10.72
N ASP A 122 8.05 -9.32 -10.05
CA ASP A 122 9.19 -10.06 -10.63
C ASP A 122 8.80 -11.50 -10.99
N VAL A 123 8.00 -12.17 -10.14
CA VAL A 123 7.48 -13.51 -10.41
C VAL A 123 6.50 -13.51 -11.58
N LEU A 124 5.58 -12.56 -11.63
CA LEU A 124 4.59 -12.49 -12.70
C LEU A 124 5.23 -12.19 -14.06
N GLU A 125 6.22 -11.30 -14.12
CA GLU A 125 6.99 -11.06 -15.34
C GLU A 125 7.76 -12.30 -15.79
N ALA A 126 8.36 -13.04 -14.86
CA ALA A 126 9.04 -14.31 -15.17
C ALA A 126 8.08 -15.39 -15.72
N LEU A 127 6.79 -15.29 -15.40
CA LEU A 127 5.71 -16.13 -15.95
C LEU A 127 5.13 -15.60 -17.27
N GLY A 128 5.66 -14.48 -17.81
CA GLY A 128 5.20 -13.88 -19.05
C GLY A 128 4.01 -12.93 -18.92
N VAL A 129 3.62 -12.56 -17.69
CA VAL A 129 2.54 -11.59 -17.46
C VAL A 129 3.06 -10.17 -17.70
N VAL A 130 2.32 -9.40 -18.49
CA VAL A 130 2.60 -7.97 -18.69
C VAL A 130 2.10 -7.21 -17.45
N VAL A 131 3.03 -6.80 -16.57
CA VAL A 131 2.69 -6.07 -15.32
C VAL A 131 2.56 -4.56 -15.50
N GLN A 132 3.01 -4.04 -16.64
CA GLN A 132 2.97 -2.61 -16.96
C GLN A 132 1.78 -2.29 -17.86
N LEU A 133 0.59 -2.35 -17.27
CA LEU A 133 -0.67 -2.03 -17.95
C LEU A 133 -1.14 -0.61 -17.59
N THR A 134 -1.95 -0.01 -18.46
CA THR A 134 -2.71 1.19 -18.09
C THR A 134 -3.87 0.81 -17.15
N PRO A 135 -4.41 1.75 -16.35
CA PRO A 135 -5.57 1.47 -15.49
C PRO A 135 -6.78 0.92 -16.27
N GLU A 136 -6.99 1.37 -17.50
CA GLU A 136 -8.08 0.91 -18.37
C GLU A 136 -7.86 -0.54 -18.82
N ALA A 137 -6.62 -0.88 -19.20
CA ALA A 137 -6.25 -2.23 -19.55
C ALA A 137 -6.35 -3.17 -18.35
N MET A 138 -5.97 -2.71 -17.15
CA MET A 138 -6.17 -3.49 -15.92
C MET A 138 -7.65 -3.79 -15.66
N ALA A 139 -8.53 -2.80 -15.85
CA ALA A 139 -9.97 -3.00 -15.69
C ALA A 139 -10.54 -4.01 -16.71
N ALA A 140 -10.09 -3.96 -17.96
CA ALA A 140 -10.47 -4.92 -19.00
C ALA A 140 -10.01 -6.34 -18.66
N VAL A 141 -8.74 -6.51 -18.27
CA VAL A 141 -8.18 -7.81 -17.84
C VAL A 141 -8.96 -8.37 -16.65
N LEU A 142 -9.31 -7.55 -15.65
CA LEU A 142 -10.10 -7.99 -14.51
C LEU A 142 -11.52 -8.43 -14.89
N ALA A 143 -12.11 -7.80 -15.91
CA ALA A 143 -13.44 -8.17 -16.40
C ALA A 143 -13.41 -9.48 -17.18
N GLU A 144 -12.37 -9.73 -17.98
CA GLU A 144 -12.26 -10.90 -18.85
C GLU A 144 -11.68 -12.13 -18.12
N ALA A 145 -10.54 -11.96 -17.46
CA ALA A 145 -9.81 -13.07 -16.83
C ALA A 145 -10.23 -13.33 -15.38
N GLY A 146 -10.98 -12.42 -14.76
CA GLY A 146 -11.33 -12.48 -13.34
C GLY A 146 -10.15 -12.23 -12.39
N ILE A 147 -8.93 -12.03 -12.90
CA ILE A 147 -7.74 -11.69 -12.10
C ILE A 147 -6.91 -10.61 -12.81
N VAL A 148 -6.45 -9.63 -12.05
CA VAL A 148 -5.48 -8.62 -12.53
C VAL A 148 -4.40 -8.35 -11.50
N PHE A 149 -3.19 -8.09 -11.97
CA PHE A 149 -2.11 -7.53 -11.16
C PHE A 149 -2.06 -6.00 -11.31
N MET A 150 -2.14 -5.31 -10.18
CA MET A 150 -2.08 -3.86 -10.08
C MET A 150 -0.70 -3.46 -9.57
N PHE A 151 0.13 -2.93 -10.46
CA PHE A 151 1.51 -2.58 -10.14
C PHE A 151 1.58 -1.21 -9.45
N ALA A 152 1.94 -1.20 -8.16
CA ALA A 152 1.88 -0.02 -7.30
C ALA A 152 2.55 1.26 -7.87
N PRO A 153 3.74 1.21 -8.50
CA PRO A 153 4.38 2.42 -9.04
C PRO A 153 3.58 3.14 -10.11
N LEU A 154 2.71 2.43 -10.86
CA LEU A 154 1.86 3.04 -11.88
C LEU A 154 0.60 3.68 -11.29
N LEU A 155 0.18 3.23 -10.10
CA LEU A 155 -1.11 3.58 -9.51
C LEU A 155 -0.97 4.54 -8.32
N HIS A 156 0.23 4.70 -7.77
CA HIS A 156 0.52 5.62 -6.68
C HIS A 156 1.61 6.65 -7.04
N PRO A 157 1.39 7.52 -8.06
CA PRO A 157 2.41 8.46 -8.54
C PRO A 157 2.88 9.44 -7.46
N ALA A 158 2.01 9.79 -6.50
CA ALA A 158 2.34 10.65 -5.38
C ALA A 158 3.43 10.07 -4.45
N MET A 159 3.69 8.75 -4.50
CA MET A 159 4.76 8.12 -3.71
C MET A 159 6.15 8.64 -4.09
N ARG A 160 6.33 9.29 -5.24
CA ARG A 160 7.59 9.98 -5.60
C ARG A 160 8.06 10.98 -4.54
N HIS A 161 7.14 11.57 -3.77
CA HIS A 161 7.46 12.52 -2.71
C HIS A 161 7.97 11.83 -1.42
N VAL A 162 7.68 10.54 -1.25
CA VAL A 162 7.95 9.78 -0.02
C VAL A 162 9.07 8.76 -0.21
N VAL A 163 9.24 8.23 -1.42
CA VAL A 163 10.24 7.20 -1.75
C VAL A 163 11.68 7.61 -1.37
N PRO A 164 12.18 8.83 -1.67
CA PRO A 164 13.53 9.23 -1.28
C PRO A 164 13.70 9.20 0.25
N VAL A 165 12.74 9.75 0.98
CA VAL A 165 12.75 9.79 2.45
C VAL A 165 12.76 8.38 3.03
N ARG A 166 11.92 7.47 2.52
CA ARG A 166 11.90 6.07 2.99
C ARG A 166 13.22 5.34 2.73
N ARG A 167 13.84 5.59 1.57
CA ARG A 167 15.14 5.00 1.24
C ARG A 167 16.24 5.48 2.19
N GLU A 168 16.24 6.77 2.52
CA GLU A 168 17.23 7.36 3.45
C GLU A 168 16.98 6.94 4.90
N LEU A 169 15.72 6.87 5.35
CA LEU A 169 15.38 6.40 6.70
C LEU A 169 15.80 4.94 6.90
N GLY A 170 15.63 4.07 5.90
CA GLY A 170 16.08 2.68 5.94
C GLY A 170 15.39 1.79 6.99
N VAL A 171 14.33 2.28 7.63
CA VAL A 171 13.58 1.58 8.68
C VAL A 171 12.10 1.47 8.33
N THR A 172 11.41 0.53 8.98
CA THR A 172 9.95 0.39 8.88
C THR A 172 9.25 1.63 9.42
N THR A 173 8.20 2.06 8.72
CA THR A 173 7.33 3.18 9.12
C THR A 173 5.88 2.79 8.85
N ILE A 174 4.94 3.62 9.29
CA ILE A 174 3.51 3.51 8.93
C ILE A 174 3.27 3.28 7.43
N MET A 175 4.12 3.79 6.53
CA MET A 175 3.99 3.59 5.08
C MET A 175 3.99 2.11 4.66
N ASN A 176 4.63 1.23 5.44
CA ASN A 176 4.64 -0.20 5.17
C ASN A 176 3.26 -0.85 5.42
N LEU A 177 2.45 -0.27 6.30
CA LEU A 177 1.08 -0.71 6.59
C LEU A 177 0.08 -0.13 5.59
N LEU A 178 0.31 1.08 5.07
CA LEU A 178 -0.64 1.73 4.17
C LEU A 178 -0.74 1.02 2.81
N GLY A 179 0.35 0.44 2.29
CA GLY A 179 0.39 -0.12 0.94
C GLY A 179 -0.68 -1.20 0.66
N PRO A 180 -0.83 -2.23 1.50
CA PRO A 180 -1.89 -3.22 1.33
C PRO A 180 -3.30 -2.63 1.44
N LEU A 181 -3.49 -1.53 2.17
CA LEU A 181 -4.80 -0.93 2.43
C LEU A 181 -5.24 0.05 1.32
N THR A 182 -4.39 0.32 0.34
CA THR A 182 -4.64 1.29 -0.74
C THR A 182 -4.83 0.60 -2.10
N ASN A 183 -5.61 -0.49 -2.13
CA ASN A 183 -5.91 -1.21 -3.37
C ASN A 183 -6.63 -0.31 -4.41
N PRO A 184 -6.06 -0.10 -5.62
CA PRO A 184 -6.61 0.84 -6.59
C PRO A 184 -7.95 0.46 -7.23
N ALA A 185 -8.35 -0.81 -7.15
CA ALA A 185 -9.66 -1.28 -7.58
C ALA A 185 -10.72 -1.16 -6.47
N GLY A 186 -10.33 -0.75 -5.26
CA GLY A 186 -11.22 -0.62 -4.12
C GLY A 186 -11.78 -1.96 -3.62
N ALA A 187 -10.96 -3.03 -3.69
CA ALA A 187 -11.33 -4.36 -3.22
C ALA A 187 -11.89 -4.33 -1.78
N ARG A 188 -13.03 -4.99 -1.55
CA ARG A 188 -13.71 -5.02 -0.24
C ARG A 188 -13.30 -6.18 0.64
N ARG A 189 -12.61 -7.18 0.08
CA ARG A 189 -12.15 -8.36 0.80
C ARG A 189 -10.64 -8.44 0.65
N GLN A 190 -9.93 -8.56 1.76
CA GLN A 190 -8.48 -8.66 1.74
C GLN A 190 -8.01 -9.72 2.73
N VAL A 191 -6.96 -10.46 2.34
CA VAL A 191 -6.14 -11.24 3.27
C VAL A 191 -4.80 -10.55 3.34
N VAL A 192 -4.59 -9.77 4.41
CA VAL A 192 -3.38 -8.96 4.58
C VAL A 192 -2.42 -9.64 5.52
N GLY A 193 -1.25 -10.03 5.00
CA GLY A 193 -0.14 -10.47 5.83
C GLY A 193 0.62 -9.28 6.40
N VAL A 194 0.79 -9.23 7.72
CA VAL A 194 1.61 -8.23 8.43
C VAL A 194 2.89 -8.87 8.95
N ALA A 195 4.01 -8.15 8.87
CA ALA A 195 5.31 -8.65 9.34
C ALA A 195 5.50 -8.52 10.85
N ASP A 196 4.84 -7.54 11.47
CA ASP A 196 4.89 -7.28 12.91
C ASP A 196 3.55 -7.68 13.55
N PRO A 197 3.54 -8.63 14.51
CA PRO A 197 2.34 -9.03 15.24
C PRO A 197 1.62 -7.86 15.94
N ALA A 198 2.33 -6.81 16.33
CA ALA A 198 1.72 -5.64 16.97
C ALA A 198 0.75 -4.89 16.02
N CYS A 199 0.86 -5.12 14.72
CA CYS A 199 -0.03 -4.52 13.72
C CYS A 199 -1.32 -5.32 13.48
N LEU A 200 -1.54 -6.47 14.14
CA LEU A 200 -2.74 -7.29 13.94
C LEU A 200 -4.01 -6.65 14.52
N GLU A 201 -3.88 -5.98 15.66
CA GLU A 201 -5.00 -5.34 16.39
C GLU A 201 -5.18 -3.85 16.04
N LEU A 202 -4.31 -3.31 15.18
CA LEU A 202 -4.27 -1.91 14.76
C LEU A 202 -5.26 -1.62 13.62
#